data_AF-A0A917W848-F1
#
_entry.id   AF-A0A917W848-F1
#
_cell.length_a   1.000
_cell.length_b   1.000
_cell.length_c   1.000
_cell.angle_alpha   90.00
_cell.angle_beta   90.00
_cell.angle_gamma   90.00
#
_symmetry.space_group_name_H-M   'P 1'
#
loop_
_entity.id
_entity.type
_entity.pdbx_description
1 polymer ?
#
loop_
_entity_poly.entity_id
_entity_poly.type
_entity_poly.pdbx_seq_one_letter_code
_entity_poly.pdbx_strand_id
1 'polypeptide(L)' 'MISEEEQNRRRESWRQANASVRIEGGTISEEYQALQERHIRGEISRAALRAELDEMDRMR' A
#
# COMPACT_ATOMS: atom_id res chain seq x y z
N MET A 1 -6.68 13.36 8.04
CA MET A 1 -5.34 12.92 8.49
C MET A 1 -5.52 12.00 9.68
N ILE A 2 -4.91 10.81 9.65
CA ILE A 2 -4.99 9.81 10.73
C ILE A 2 -3.83 9.99 11.72
N SER A 3 -3.96 9.42 12.92
CA SER A 3 -2.92 9.51 13.97
C SER A 3 -1.60 8.87 13.51
N GLU A 4 -0.48 9.38 14.03
CA GLU A 4 0.84 8.82 13.75
C GLU A 4 0.94 7.33 14.12
N GLU A 5 0.30 6.92 15.22
CA GLU A 5 0.21 5.52 15.62
C GLU A 5 -0.48 4.66 14.54
N GLU A 6 -1.59 5.12 13.97
CA GLU A 6 -2.27 4.43 12.89
C GLU A 6 -1.43 4.41 11.61
N GLN A 7 -0.74 5.51 11.27
CA GLN A 7 0.18 5.52 10.12
C GLN A 7 1.31 4.50 10.30
N ASN A 8 1.88 4.41 11.50
CA ASN A 8 2.92 3.45 11.84
C ASN A 8 2.39 2.01 11.76
N ARG A 9 1.18 1.74 12.26
CA ARG A 9 0.53 0.44 12.11
C ARG A 9 0.34 0.06 10.63
N ARG A 10 -0.14 0.98 9.80
CA ARG A 10 -0.30 0.74 8.35
C ARG A 10 1.02 0.49 7.64
N ARG A 11 2.06 1.26 7.96
CA ARG A 11 3.41 1.12 7.39
C ARG A 11 4.01 -0.23 7.74
N GLU A 12 3.87 -0.66 8.99
CA GLU A 12 4.37 -1.96 9.43
C GLU A 12 3.63 -3.11 8.76
N SER A 13 2.28 -3.06 8.69
CA SER A 13 1.49 -4.06 7.97
C SER A 13 1.90 -4.16 6.49
N TRP A 14 2.12 -3.03 5.82
CA TRP A 14 2.55 -3.02 4.43
C TRP A 14 3.95 -3.61 4.25
N ARG A 15 4.89 -3.24 5.13
CA ARG A 15 6.26 -3.77 5.14
C ARG A 15 6.27 -5.28 5.30
N GLN A 16 5.46 -5.81 6.21
CA GLN A 16 5.33 -7.26 6.43
C GLN A 16 4.72 -7.96 5.21
N ALA A 17 3.62 -7.42 4.67
CA ALA A 17 2.94 -8.00 3.51
C ALA A 17 3.83 -8.09 2.25
N ASN A 18 4.79 -7.17 2.11
CA ASN A 18 5.70 -7.13 0.97
C ASN A 18 7.11 -7.66 1.27
N ALA A 19 7.32 -8.29 2.42
CA ALA A 19 8.61 -8.84 2.79
C ALA A 19 9.06 -9.96 1.83
N SER A 20 8.13 -10.83 1.42
CA SER A 20 8.41 -11.94 0.49
C SER A 20 8.86 -11.43 -0.88
N VAL A 21 8.21 -10.40 -1.43
CA VAL A 21 8.58 -9.78 -2.71
C VAL A 21 10.05 -9.39 -2.71
N ARG A 22 10.53 -8.78 -1.63
CA ARG A 22 11.95 -8.39 -1.50
C ARG A 22 12.88 -9.58 -1.33
N ILE A 23 12.49 -10.59 -0.56
CA ILE A 23 13.27 -11.82 -0.35
C ILE A 23 13.47 -12.55 -1.68
N GLU A 24 12.45 -12.55 -2.54
CA GLU A 24 12.48 -13.21 -3.85
C GLU A 24 13.16 -12.35 -4.94
N GLY A 25 13.73 -11.19 -4.59
CA GLY A 25 14.35 -10.27 -5.54
C GLY A 25 13.35 -9.51 -6.44
N GLY A 26 12.06 -9.59 -6.13
CA GLY A 26 11.01 -8.82 -6.76
C GLY A 26 11.04 -7.34 -6.36
N THR A 27 10.43 -6.51 -7.21
CA THR A 27 10.29 -5.06 -6.97
C THR A 27 8.81 -4.69 -7.03
N ILE A 28 8.37 -3.86 -6.09
CA ILE A 28 7.03 -3.25 -6.11
C ILE A 28 7.09 -2.04 -7.04
N SER A 29 6.18 -1.92 -8.01
CA SER A 29 6.18 -0.77 -8.91
C SER A 29 5.88 0.54 -8.17
N GLU A 30 6.33 1.65 -8.75
CA GLU A 30 6.17 2.98 -8.17
C GLU A 30 4.70 3.36 -7.95
N GLU A 31 3.81 2.93 -8.85
CA GLU A 31 2.37 3.17 -8.76
C GLU A 31 1.74 2.52 -7.52
N TYR A 32 2.05 1.25 -7.24
CA TYR A 32 1.55 0.57 -6.02
C TYR A 32 2.15 1.20 -4.76
N GLN A 33 3.42 1.64 -4.80
CA GLN A 33 4.04 2.32 -3.66
C GLN A 33 3.34 3.65 -3.37
N ALA A 34 3.07 4.47 -4.39
CA ALA A 34 2.40 5.76 -4.26
C ALA A 34 0.96 5.59 -3.73
N LEU A 35 0.22 4.61 -4.26
CA LEU A 35 -1.13 4.30 -3.81
C LEU A 35 -1.15 3.87 -2.33
N GLN A 36 -0.22 3.00 -1.93
CA GLN A 36 -0.13 2.58 -0.54
C GLN A 36 0.28 3.73 0.39
N GLU A 37 1.18 4.61 -0.03
CA GLU A 37 1.60 5.75 0.80
C GLU A 37 0.43 6.70 1.07
N ARG A 38 -0.44 6.96 0.08
CA ARG A 38 -1.71 7.69 0.28
C ARG A 38 -2.58 7.02 1.35
N HIS A 39 -2.68 5.68 1.34
CA HIS A 39 -3.41 4.95 2.36
C HIS A 39 -2.72 5.03 3.73
N ILE A 40 -1.39 4.92 3.81
CA ILE A 40 -0.63 5.02 5.06
C ILE A 40 -0.84 6.39 5.71
N ARG A 41 -0.81 7.48 4.94
CA ARG A 41 -1.07 8.86 5.41
C ARG A 41 -2.54 9.11 5.76
N GLY A 42 -3.43 8.20 5.37
CA GLY A 42 -4.87 8.32 5.57
C GLY A 42 -5.53 9.32 4.63
N GLU A 43 -4.92 9.58 3.48
CA GLU A 43 -5.48 10.38 2.38
C GLU A 43 -6.58 9.61 1.66
N ILE A 44 -6.50 8.28 1.65
CA ILE A 44 -7.55 7.38 1.14
C ILE A 44 -7.97 6.35 2.19
N SER A 45 -9.24 5.94 2.10
CA SER A 45 -9.79 4.86 2.90
C SER A 45 -9.31 3.49 2.39
N ARG A 46 -9.47 2.45 3.22
CA ARG A 46 -9.21 1.06 2.81
C ARG A 46 -10.09 0.63 1.63
N ALA A 47 -11.33 1.11 1.56
CA ALA A 47 -12.24 0.80 0.45
C ALA A 47 -11.77 1.44 -0.87
N ALA A 48 -11.30 2.70 -0.80
CA ALA A 48 -10.72 3.38 -1.95
C ALA A 48 -9.41 2.71 -2.42
N LEU A 49 -8.52 2.36 -1.48
CA LEU A 49 -7.31 1.58 -1.79
C LEU A 49 -7.66 0.29 -2.56
N ARG A 50 -8.64 -0.48 -2.07
CA ARG A 50 -9.05 -1.72 -2.74
C ARG A 50 -9.59 -1.48 -4.14
N ALA A 51 -10.44 -0.47 -4.32
CA ALA A 51 -10.99 -0.16 -5.63
C ALA A 51 -9.90 0.26 -6.64
N GLU A 52 -8.92 1.06 -6.20
CA GLU A 52 -7.79 1.46 -7.07
C GLU A 52 -6.88 0.27 -7.41
N LEU A 53 -6.60 -0.64 -6.45
CA LEU A 53 -5.85 -1.87 -6.72
C LEU A 53 -6.58 -2.78 -7.72
N ASP A 54 -7.88 -2.98 -7.54
CA ASP A 54 -8.70 -3.79 -8.45
C ASP A 54 -8.70 -3.21 -9.88
N GLU A 55 -8.64 -1.88 -10.02
CA GLU A 55 -8.56 -1.21 -11.33
C GLU A 55 -7.17 -1.34 -11.97
N MET A 56 -6.10 -1.20 -11.17
CA MET A 56 -4.73 -1.42 -11.64
C MET A 56 -4.53 -2.84 -12.18
N ASP A 57 -5.08 -3.85 -11.50
CA ASP A 57 -5.00 -5.24 -11.92
C ASP A 57 -5.76 -5.51 -13.23
N ARG A 58 -6.83 -4.75 -13.54
CA ARG A 58 -7.58 -4.87 -14.80
C ARG A 58 -6.87 -4.27 -16.01
N MET A 59 -5.99 -3.29 -15.79
CA MET A 59 -5.25 -2.61 -16.84
C MET A 59 -3.96 -3.34 -17.25
N ARG A 60 -3.65 -4.46 -16.60
CA ARG A 60 -2.42 -5.22 -16.75
C ARG A 60 -2.60 -6.44 -17.66
#